data_AF-A0A971LX68-F1
#
_entry.id   AF-A0A971LX68-F1
#
_cell.length_a   1.000
_cell.length_b   1.000
_cell.length_c   1.000
_cell.angle_alpha   90.00
_cell.angle_beta   90.00
_cell.angle_gamma   90.00
#
_symmetry.space_group_name_H-M   'P 1'
#
loop_
_entity.id
_entity.type
_entity.pdbx_description
1 polymer ?
#
loop_
_entity_poly.entity_id
_entity_poly.type
_entity_poly.pdbx_seq_one_letter_code
_entity_poly.pdbx_strand_id
1 'polypeptide(L)'
;MTTTSNGKDTIKKEELLQKYLPNIYTFDDGSLIIRTGDRISKEKVQRLYWASKEVAAQYFRYINRDKPLEEGNPDDILTIVIYNDPEEYKMNEEIYGYSTNNGGLYIEGIGTLFTYDRTPDQSRFSLEELFRHEFTHYLQGRYAVPGMWGQLEIYKDDRLTWFEEGAAEFFAGSTRTSILPRKSIIGNIISAEAASRYDFKQTLESKYSSGFDFYNYACVAIDFILNEHFDIYYNLSQYIKNNHVEGYDAYMEKIKKDPNLKDEFKAYMDQRINQYESLSAPSVSDDYLASHPEKKESEILDEIVGVSNIKDPVMETRKSEFFNTFTLRGSYVGGISQGIIKDIEAMNNIVHDILEKLDNYSWTGYKTVTAYFVNHRVDENNNMVFDMVFHGILP
;
A
#
# COMPACT_ATOMS: atom_id res chain seq x y z
N MET A 1 16.86 22.17 -41.76
CA MET A 1 15.41 21.95 -41.56
C MET A 1 15.26 20.66 -40.77
N THR A 2 15.23 20.75 -39.45
CA THR A 2 15.10 19.58 -38.54
C THR A 2 14.43 20.06 -37.25
N THR A 3 13.16 20.43 -37.33
CA THR A 3 12.34 20.87 -36.17
C THR A 3 10.85 20.58 -36.40
N THR A 4 10.49 19.38 -36.86
CA THR A 4 9.07 19.03 -37.10
C THR A 4 8.60 17.66 -36.61
N SER A 5 9.44 16.78 -36.06
CA SER A 5 8.96 15.51 -35.48
C SER A 5 8.44 15.67 -34.05
N ASN A 6 9.21 16.31 -33.16
CA ASN A 6 8.82 16.45 -31.74
C ASN A 6 7.48 17.18 -31.53
N GLY A 7 7.13 18.15 -32.38
CA GLY A 7 5.87 18.87 -32.27
C GLY A 7 4.64 18.04 -32.67
N LYS A 8 4.77 17.16 -33.67
CA LYS A 8 3.65 16.31 -34.13
C LYS A 8 3.36 15.17 -33.17
N ASP A 9 4.40 14.56 -32.60
CA ASP A 9 4.23 13.48 -31.62
C ASP A 9 3.63 14.02 -30.30
N THR A 10 3.98 15.25 -29.91
CA THR A 10 3.39 15.92 -28.74
C THR A 10 1.90 16.23 -28.96
N ILE A 11 1.54 16.82 -30.11
CA ILE A 11 0.14 17.11 -30.46
C ILE A 11 -0.70 15.82 -30.50
N LYS A 12 -0.17 14.76 -31.12
CA LYS A 12 -0.84 13.47 -31.17
C LYS A 12 -1.05 12.87 -29.78
N LYS A 13 -0.07 12.98 -28.88
CA LYS A 13 -0.22 12.52 -27.49
C LYS A 13 -1.29 13.30 -26.74
N GLU A 14 -1.33 14.63 -26.87
CA GLU A 14 -2.35 15.46 -26.24
C GLU A 14 -3.76 15.13 -26.74
N GLU A 15 -3.94 14.93 -28.04
CA GLU A 15 -5.21 14.48 -28.62
C GLU A 15 -5.67 13.12 -28.07
N LEU A 16 -4.73 12.17 -27.91
CA LEU A 16 -5.02 10.86 -27.33
C LEU A 16 -5.36 10.96 -25.84
N LEU A 17 -4.64 11.79 -25.08
CA LEU A 17 -4.95 12.05 -23.67
C LEU A 17 -6.33 12.67 -23.53
N GLN A 18 -6.67 13.66 -24.35
CA GLN A 18 -7.99 14.29 -24.33
C GLN A 18 -9.11 13.29 -24.70
N LYS A 19 -8.82 12.34 -25.60
CA LYS A 19 -9.80 11.34 -26.02
C LYS A 19 -10.03 10.25 -24.97
N TYR A 20 -8.98 9.71 -24.37
CA TYR A 20 -9.05 8.53 -23.51
C TYR A 20 -8.95 8.82 -22.02
N LEU A 21 -8.41 9.97 -21.65
CA LEU A 21 -8.16 10.39 -20.26
C LEU A 21 -8.53 11.87 -20.04
N PRO A 22 -9.76 12.31 -20.40
CA PRO A 22 -10.15 13.72 -20.38
C PRO A 22 -10.25 14.33 -18.98
N ASN A 23 -10.48 13.51 -17.94
CA ASN A 23 -10.73 14.00 -16.59
C ASN A 23 -9.45 14.02 -15.76
N ILE A 24 -9.26 15.08 -14.97
CA ILE A 24 -8.14 15.23 -14.05
C ILE A 24 -8.69 15.68 -12.69
N TYR A 25 -8.34 14.96 -11.64
CA TYR A 25 -8.71 15.26 -10.25
C TYR A 25 -7.43 15.41 -9.43
N THR A 26 -7.36 16.43 -8.58
CA THR A 26 -6.16 16.75 -7.80
C THR A 26 -6.43 16.65 -6.30
N PHE A 27 -5.53 16.00 -5.57
CA PHE A 27 -5.65 15.78 -4.12
C PHE A 27 -4.35 16.19 -3.41
N ASP A 28 -4.45 16.40 -2.10
CA ASP A 28 -3.33 16.65 -1.18
C ASP A 28 -2.42 17.80 -1.62
N ASP A 29 -3.01 18.95 -2.00
CA ASP A 29 -2.30 20.13 -2.52
C ASP A 29 -1.47 19.87 -3.80
N GLY A 30 -1.83 18.83 -4.57
CA GLY A 30 -1.20 18.50 -5.84
C GLY A 30 -0.20 17.37 -5.80
N SER A 31 0.07 16.77 -4.64
CA SER A 31 0.96 15.60 -4.55
C SER A 31 0.32 14.31 -5.07
N LEU A 32 -0.99 14.31 -5.32
CA LEU A 32 -1.72 13.19 -5.89
C LEU A 32 -2.63 13.66 -7.02
N ILE A 33 -2.42 13.10 -8.21
CA ILE A 33 -3.18 13.42 -9.42
C ILE A 33 -3.84 12.15 -9.95
N ILE A 34 -5.16 12.18 -10.18
CA ILE A 34 -5.88 11.06 -10.79
C ILE A 34 -6.42 11.51 -12.16
N ARG A 35 -5.90 10.91 -13.22
CA ARG A 35 -6.37 11.08 -14.60
C ARG A 35 -7.27 9.91 -14.98
N THR A 36 -8.46 10.18 -15.49
CA THR A 36 -9.42 9.11 -15.82
C THR A 36 -10.07 9.28 -17.17
N GLY A 37 -10.54 8.15 -17.71
CA GLY A 37 -11.56 8.12 -18.75
C GLY A 37 -12.86 8.83 -18.31
N ASP A 38 -13.73 9.08 -19.28
CA ASP A 38 -15.01 9.78 -19.09
C ASP A 38 -16.13 8.96 -18.43
N ARG A 39 -15.96 7.62 -18.34
CA ARG A 39 -16.93 6.70 -17.72
C ARG A 39 -16.58 6.36 -16.27
N ILE A 40 -15.42 6.79 -15.77
CA ILE A 40 -15.04 6.60 -14.38
C ILE A 40 -15.81 7.61 -13.50
N SER A 41 -16.60 7.10 -12.55
CA SER A 41 -17.39 7.96 -11.67
C SER A 41 -16.50 8.71 -10.68
N LYS A 42 -16.91 9.93 -10.32
CA LYS A 42 -16.29 10.71 -9.23
C LYS A 42 -16.30 9.96 -7.89
N GLU A 43 -17.30 9.11 -7.67
CA GLU A 43 -17.37 8.25 -6.50
C GLU A 43 -16.20 7.26 -6.46
N LYS A 44 -15.94 6.54 -7.57
CA LYS A 44 -14.78 5.63 -7.64
C LYS A 44 -13.48 6.37 -7.39
N VAL A 45 -13.29 7.56 -7.96
CA VAL A 45 -12.10 8.38 -7.74
C VAL A 45 -11.91 8.72 -6.25
N GLN A 46 -12.97 9.13 -5.55
CA GLN A 46 -12.92 9.40 -4.11
C GLN A 46 -12.62 8.12 -3.30
N ARG A 47 -13.21 6.98 -3.66
CA ARG A 47 -12.91 5.69 -3.00
C ARG A 47 -11.43 5.31 -3.14
N LEU A 48 -10.83 5.48 -4.33
CA LEU A 48 -9.42 5.19 -4.54
C LEU A 48 -8.50 6.13 -3.72
N TYR A 49 -8.87 7.41 -3.59
CA TYR A 49 -8.16 8.31 -2.68
C TYR A 49 -8.13 7.74 -1.26
N TRP A 50 -9.28 7.37 -0.69
CA TRP A 50 -9.36 6.84 0.68
C TRP A 50 -8.71 5.46 0.82
N ALA A 51 -8.80 4.61 -0.20
CA ALA A 51 -8.12 3.32 -0.24
C ALA A 51 -6.60 3.50 -0.11
N SER A 52 -6.05 4.54 -0.76
CA SER A 52 -4.62 4.87 -0.64
C SER A 52 -4.23 5.21 0.80
N LYS A 53 -5.13 5.85 1.57
CA LYS A 53 -4.88 6.22 2.97
C LYS A 53 -4.91 5.01 3.89
N GLU A 54 -5.81 4.07 3.66
CA GLU A 54 -5.83 2.80 4.40
C GLU A 54 -4.56 1.99 4.14
N VAL A 55 -4.15 1.84 2.88
CA VAL A 55 -2.92 1.12 2.51
C VAL A 55 -1.69 1.80 3.09
N ALA A 56 -1.55 3.12 2.92
CA ALA A 56 -0.41 3.87 3.44
C ALA A 56 -0.31 3.76 4.97
N ALA A 57 -1.43 3.90 5.69
CA ALA A 57 -1.43 3.78 7.13
C ALA A 57 -0.93 2.41 7.61
N GLN A 58 -1.44 1.32 7.04
CA GLN A 58 -0.95 -0.02 7.40
C GLN A 58 0.52 -0.21 7.01
N TYR A 59 0.89 0.18 5.79
CA TYR A 59 2.28 0.06 5.32
C TYR A 59 3.27 0.76 6.25
N PHE A 60 3.01 2.01 6.62
CA PHE A 60 3.88 2.79 7.51
C PHE A 60 4.00 2.21 8.92
N ARG A 61 2.96 1.54 9.44
CA ARG A 61 3.05 0.82 10.74
C ARG A 61 4.11 -0.29 10.68
N TYR A 62 4.12 -1.07 9.60
CA TYR A 62 5.03 -2.21 9.46
C TYR A 62 6.46 -1.82 9.08
N ILE A 63 6.65 -0.83 8.21
CA ILE A 63 8.01 -0.37 7.85
C ILE A 63 8.58 0.67 8.84
N ASN A 64 7.74 1.14 9.77
CA ASN A 64 8.06 2.11 10.82
C ASN A 64 8.69 3.43 10.28
N ARG A 65 8.25 3.88 9.11
CA ARG A 65 8.76 5.06 8.39
C ARG A 65 7.68 5.63 7.48
N ASP A 66 7.62 6.95 7.40
CA ASP A 66 6.73 7.74 6.53
C ASP A 66 7.47 8.87 5.80
N LYS A 67 8.80 8.92 5.93
CA LYS A 67 9.67 9.82 5.17
C LYS A 67 10.31 9.06 4.02
N PRO A 68 10.31 9.63 2.80
CA PRO A 68 10.90 8.97 1.64
C PRO A 68 12.37 8.67 1.89
N LEU A 69 12.89 7.64 1.23
CA LEU A 69 14.32 7.31 1.31
C LEU A 69 15.18 8.37 0.60
N GLU A 70 14.63 8.97 -0.45
CA GLU A 70 15.29 9.94 -1.32
C GLU A 70 14.34 11.12 -1.58
N GLU A 71 14.87 12.34 -1.58
CA GLU A 71 14.09 13.57 -1.86
C GLU A 71 14.25 13.98 -3.32
N GLY A 72 13.19 14.56 -3.92
CA GLY A 72 13.24 15.08 -5.29
C GLY A 72 13.05 14.02 -6.37
N ASN A 73 12.68 12.79 -6.01
CA ASN A 73 12.33 11.75 -6.97
C ASN A 73 10.97 12.08 -7.65
N PRO A 74 10.73 11.56 -8.87
CA PRO A 74 9.50 11.83 -9.61
C PRO A 74 8.21 11.46 -8.87
N ASP A 75 8.29 10.54 -7.92
CA ASP A 75 7.20 10.06 -7.08
C ASP A 75 6.83 11.02 -5.92
N ASP A 76 7.48 12.19 -5.81
CA ASP A 76 6.99 13.32 -4.99
C ASP A 76 5.58 13.77 -5.43
N ILE A 77 5.24 13.54 -6.70
CA ILE A 77 3.88 13.66 -7.23
C ILE A 77 3.47 12.29 -7.77
N LEU A 78 2.55 11.62 -7.07
CA LEU A 78 1.96 10.39 -7.57
C LEU A 78 0.87 10.71 -8.59
N THR A 79 1.03 10.22 -9.82
CA THR A 79 -0.02 10.24 -10.84
C THR A 79 -0.65 8.87 -10.97
N ILE A 80 -1.98 8.80 -11.00
CA ILE A 80 -2.75 7.60 -11.24
C ILE A 80 -3.51 7.79 -12.54
N VAL A 81 -3.39 6.85 -13.46
CA VAL A 81 -4.04 6.85 -14.77
C VAL A 81 -5.01 5.68 -14.84
N ILE A 82 -6.30 5.99 -15.05
CA ILE A 82 -7.39 5.01 -15.06
C ILE A 82 -8.15 5.10 -16.38
N TYR A 83 -7.88 4.18 -17.29
CA TYR A 83 -8.68 4.01 -18.50
C TYR A 83 -10.08 3.48 -18.17
N ASN A 84 -11.03 3.58 -19.10
CA ASN A 84 -12.42 3.15 -18.82
C ASN A 84 -12.60 1.63 -18.78
N ASP A 85 -11.80 0.88 -19.53
CA ASP A 85 -11.91 -0.57 -19.69
C ASP A 85 -10.60 -1.18 -20.26
N PRO A 86 -10.46 -2.52 -20.33
CA PRO A 86 -9.25 -3.16 -20.83
C PRO A 86 -8.94 -2.84 -22.30
N GLU A 87 -9.93 -2.49 -23.12
CA GLU A 87 -9.70 -2.18 -24.53
C GLU A 87 -9.09 -0.78 -24.69
N GLU A 88 -9.58 0.21 -23.94
CA GLU A 88 -8.97 1.53 -23.89
C GLU A 88 -7.59 1.50 -23.23
N TYR A 89 -7.34 0.59 -22.27
CA TYR A 89 -6.04 0.43 -21.63
C TYR A 89 -4.91 0.14 -22.63
N LYS A 90 -5.19 -0.59 -23.72
CA LYS A 90 -4.20 -0.89 -24.78
C LYS A 90 -3.57 0.37 -25.36
N MET A 91 -4.28 1.51 -25.30
CA MET A 91 -3.74 2.80 -25.74
C MET A 91 -2.61 3.34 -24.85
N ASN A 92 -2.38 2.77 -23.67
CA ASN A 92 -1.25 3.11 -22.82
C ASN A 92 0.11 2.85 -23.50
N GLU A 93 0.22 1.81 -24.33
CA GLU A 93 1.44 1.55 -25.11
C GLU A 93 1.72 2.69 -26.10
N GLU A 94 0.69 3.21 -26.76
CA GLU A 94 0.82 4.31 -27.72
C GLU A 94 1.05 5.67 -27.02
N ILE A 95 0.38 5.92 -25.89
CA ILE A 95 0.41 7.21 -25.20
C ILE A 95 1.66 7.35 -24.31
N TYR A 96 2.02 6.28 -23.60
CA TYR A 96 3.05 6.28 -22.56
C TYR A 96 4.20 5.31 -22.82
N GLY A 97 4.05 4.33 -23.73
CA GLY A 97 5.12 3.40 -24.08
C GLY A 97 5.27 2.20 -23.15
N TYR A 98 4.32 1.95 -22.24
CA TYR A 98 4.39 0.86 -21.27
C TYR A 98 3.41 -0.27 -21.61
N SER A 99 3.84 -1.51 -21.39
CA SER A 99 3.09 -2.71 -21.73
C SER A 99 1.73 -2.78 -21.04
N THR A 100 0.76 -3.33 -21.77
CA THR A 100 -0.64 -3.49 -21.34
C THR A 100 -1.03 -4.95 -21.09
N ASN A 101 -0.07 -5.88 -21.12
CA ASN A 101 -0.28 -7.31 -20.84
C ASN A 101 -0.28 -7.61 -19.34
N ASN A 102 -1.03 -6.81 -18.57
CA ASN A 102 -1.16 -6.86 -17.11
C ASN A 102 -2.48 -6.18 -16.71
N GLY A 103 -2.87 -6.28 -15.44
CA GLY A 103 -4.04 -5.53 -14.93
C GLY A 103 -3.72 -4.06 -14.63
N GLY A 104 -2.45 -3.77 -14.40
CA GLY A 104 -1.92 -2.49 -13.97
C GLY A 104 -0.40 -2.55 -13.89
N LEU A 105 0.20 -1.37 -13.76
CA LEU A 105 1.65 -1.22 -13.67
C LEU A 105 2.00 0.12 -13.02
N TYR A 106 2.86 0.10 -12.01
CA TYR A 106 3.54 1.27 -11.49
C TYR A 106 4.91 1.50 -12.15
N ILE A 107 5.16 2.74 -12.60
CA ILE A 107 6.45 3.17 -13.13
C ILE A 107 7.05 4.23 -12.22
N GLU A 108 8.01 3.80 -11.39
CA GLU A 108 8.67 4.67 -10.40
C GLU A 108 9.39 5.85 -11.02
N GLY A 109 10.09 5.64 -12.15
CA GLY A 109 10.86 6.70 -12.82
C GLY A 109 10.04 7.88 -13.33
N ILE A 110 8.71 7.81 -13.27
CA ILE A 110 7.80 8.94 -13.54
C ILE A 110 6.69 9.06 -12.48
N GLY A 111 6.80 8.36 -11.33
CA GLY A 111 5.81 8.38 -10.26
C GLY A 111 4.39 8.09 -10.74
N THR A 112 4.19 7.19 -11.71
CA THR A 112 2.88 7.00 -12.34
C THR A 112 2.39 5.55 -12.30
N LEU A 113 1.18 5.36 -11.79
CA LEU A 113 0.43 4.11 -11.78
C LEU A 113 -0.55 4.11 -12.97
N PHE A 114 -0.57 3.03 -13.74
CA PHE A 114 -1.50 2.83 -14.84
C PHE A 114 -2.42 1.63 -14.58
N THR A 115 -3.73 1.81 -14.71
CA THR A 115 -4.74 0.74 -14.69
C THR A 115 -6.01 1.22 -15.43
N TYR A 116 -7.13 0.50 -15.34
CA TYR A 116 -8.24 0.66 -16.30
C TYR A 116 -9.72 0.39 -15.92
N ASP A 117 -10.25 0.40 -14.71
CA ASP A 117 -11.63 -0.12 -14.40
C ASP A 117 -12.02 -1.48 -15.03
N ARG A 118 -13.02 -2.19 -14.51
CA ARG A 118 -13.40 -3.51 -15.04
C ARG A 118 -14.72 -3.98 -14.49
N THR A 119 -15.35 -4.88 -15.23
CA THR A 119 -16.43 -5.73 -14.72
C THR A 119 -15.85 -7.00 -14.09
N PRO A 120 -16.59 -7.69 -13.21
CA PRO A 120 -16.19 -8.98 -12.66
C PRO A 120 -15.92 -10.07 -13.72
N ASP A 121 -16.52 -9.96 -14.91
CA ASP A 121 -16.28 -10.89 -16.02
C ASP A 121 -14.93 -10.65 -16.70
N GLN A 122 -14.40 -9.42 -16.65
CA GLN A 122 -13.13 -9.04 -17.27
C GLN A 122 -11.93 -9.34 -16.36
N SER A 123 -12.12 -9.35 -15.04
CA SER A 123 -11.07 -9.64 -14.08
C SER A 123 -11.65 -10.15 -12.76
N ARG A 124 -10.93 -11.08 -12.13
CA ARG A 124 -11.20 -11.53 -10.76
C ARG A 124 -10.98 -10.40 -9.74
N PHE A 125 -10.11 -9.46 -10.05
CA PHE A 125 -9.75 -8.34 -9.19
C PHE A 125 -10.52 -7.09 -9.60
N SER A 126 -11.15 -6.42 -8.63
CA SER A 126 -11.78 -5.12 -8.85
C SER A 126 -10.74 -4.03 -9.18
N LEU A 127 -11.21 -2.86 -9.63
CA LEU A 127 -10.35 -1.69 -9.77
C LEU A 127 -9.67 -1.32 -8.45
N GLU A 128 -10.41 -1.31 -7.34
CA GLU A 128 -9.87 -0.93 -6.05
C GLU A 128 -8.81 -1.91 -5.55
N GLU A 129 -9.05 -3.22 -5.69
CA GLU A 129 -8.04 -4.24 -5.31
C GLU A 129 -6.72 -4.04 -6.05
N LEU A 130 -6.80 -3.86 -7.37
CA LEU A 130 -5.59 -3.72 -8.17
C LEU A 130 -4.92 -2.36 -7.96
N PHE A 131 -5.71 -1.30 -7.75
CA PHE A 131 -5.18 -0.01 -7.35
C PHE A 131 -4.41 -0.12 -6.02
N ARG A 132 -4.95 -0.80 -5.01
CA ARG A 132 -4.29 -0.98 -3.71
C ARG A 132 -2.98 -1.78 -3.84
N HIS A 133 -2.95 -2.78 -4.73
CA HIS A 133 -1.74 -3.52 -5.08
C HIS A 133 -0.67 -2.60 -5.68
N GLU A 134 -0.98 -1.92 -6.78
CA GLU A 134 -0.02 -1.06 -7.48
C GLU A 134 0.39 0.17 -6.65
N PHE A 135 -0.51 0.69 -5.81
CA PHE A 135 -0.18 1.75 -4.86
C PHE A 135 0.86 1.28 -3.82
N THR A 136 0.88 -0.02 -3.49
CA THR A 136 1.93 -0.56 -2.63
C THR A 136 3.29 -0.56 -3.33
N HIS A 137 3.38 -0.77 -4.64
CA HIS A 137 4.65 -0.60 -5.37
C HIS A 137 5.16 0.83 -5.32
N TYR A 138 4.27 1.83 -5.41
CA TYR A 138 4.63 3.22 -5.11
C TYR A 138 5.22 3.38 -3.71
N LEU A 139 4.59 2.79 -2.69
CA LEU A 139 5.11 2.86 -1.33
C LEU A 139 6.46 2.13 -1.18
N GLN A 140 6.66 1.02 -1.88
CA GLN A 140 7.91 0.25 -1.86
C GLN A 140 9.08 1.05 -2.42
N GLY A 141 8.95 1.60 -3.63
CA GLY A 141 10.01 2.43 -4.22
C GLY A 141 10.31 3.67 -3.38
N ARG A 142 9.26 4.33 -2.88
CA ARG A 142 9.43 5.58 -2.14
C ARG A 142 10.01 5.41 -0.73
N TYR A 143 9.61 4.35 -0.01
CA TYR A 143 9.86 4.24 1.44
C TYR A 143 10.66 3.01 1.88
N ALA A 144 10.81 1.98 1.04
CA ALA A 144 11.41 0.71 1.45
C ALA A 144 12.68 0.31 0.70
N VAL A 145 12.74 0.52 -0.62
CA VAL A 145 13.91 0.15 -1.44
C VAL A 145 14.60 1.41 -1.95
N PRO A 146 15.90 1.62 -1.70
CA PRO A 146 16.61 2.79 -2.19
C PRO A 146 16.86 2.70 -3.70
N GLY A 147 17.20 3.82 -4.32
CA GLY A 147 17.37 3.93 -5.77
C GLY A 147 16.05 3.68 -6.51
N MET A 148 16.16 3.48 -7.83
CA MET A 148 15.01 3.17 -8.67
C MET A 148 14.89 1.66 -8.90
N TRP A 149 13.66 1.22 -9.14
CA TRP A 149 13.26 -0.16 -9.35
C TRP A 149 14.12 -0.84 -10.41
N GLY A 150 14.63 -2.02 -10.07
CA GLY A 150 15.46 -2.83 -10.97
C GLY A 150 16.90 -2.33 -11.18
N GLN A 151 17.32 -1.20 -10.58
CA GLN A 151 18.64 -0.62 -10.87
C GLN A 151 19.75 -1.08 -9.91
N LEU A 152 19.43 -1.30 -8.64
CA LEU A 152 20.41 -1.69 -7.63
C LEU A 152 20.77 -3.18 -7.67
N GLU A 153 21.92 -3.53 -7.09
CA GLU A 153 22.39 -4.91 -7.01
C GLU A 153 21.39 -5.83 -6.31
N ILE A 154 20.67 -5.32 -5.30
CA ILE A 154 19.63 -6.06 -4.57
C ILE A 154 18.48 -6.52 -5.47
N TYR A 155 18.26 -5.90 -6.64
CA TYR A 155 17.23 -6.32 -7.60
C TYR A 155 17.68 -7.45 -8.53
N LYS A 156 18.98 -7.70 -8.66
CA LYS A 156 19.46 -8.73 -9.58
C LYS A 156 18.99 -10.12 -9.16
N ASP A 157 18.90 -11.00 -10.15
CA ASP A 157 18.52 -12.41 -9.99
C ASP A 157 17.14 -12.64 -9.34
N ASP A 158 16.21 -11.67 -9.52
CA ASP A 158 14.84 -11.72 -8.98
C ASP A 158 14.80 -11.81 -7.43
N ARG A 159 15.84 -11.32 -6.74
CA ARG A 159 15.94 -11.40 -5.28
C ARG A 159 14.72 -10.86 -4.55
N LEU A 160 14.15 -9.76 -5.04
CA LEU A 160 13.03 -9.06 -4.41
C LEU A 160 11.67 -9.42 -5.02
N THR A 161 11.62 -10.21 -6.09
CA THR A 161 10.36 -10.46 -6.83
C THR A 161 9.27 -11.07 -5.95
N TRP A 162 9.57 -12.10 -5.16
CA TRP A 162 8.59 -12.66 -4.22
C TRP A 162 8.19 -11.65 -3.12
N PHE A 163 9.12 -10.80 -2.70
CA PHE A 163 8.94 -9.89 -1.57
C PHE A 163 8.08 -8.69 -1.97
N GLU A 164 8.39 -8.03 -3.09
CA GLU A 164 7.65 -6.88 -3.60
C GLU A 164 6.23 -7.27 -4.02
N GLU A 165 6.08 -8.32 -4.83
CA GLU A 165 4.77 -8.77 -5.30
C GLU A 165 3.92 -9.35 -4.16
N GLY A 166 4.53 -10.18 -3.30
CA GLY A 166 3.84 -10.71 -2.13
C GLY A 166 3.38 -9.62 -1.17
N ALA A 167 4.21 -8.61 -0.93
CA ALA A 167 3.85 -7.49 -0.06
C ALA A 167 2.79 -6.59 -0.71
N ALA A 168 2.86 -6.35 -2.03
CA ALA A 168 1.82 -5.63 -2.74
C ALA A 168 0.46 -6.30 -2.64
N GLU A 169 0.41 -7.63 -2.80
CA GLU A 169 -0.83 -8.39 -2.64
C GLU A 169 -1.35 -8.41 -1.20
N PHE A 170 -0.45 -8.48 -0.21
CA PHE A 170 -0.77 -8.46 1.21
C PHE A 170 -1.31 -7.09 1.65
N PHE A 171 -0.60 -6.00 1.37
CA PHE A 171 -1.01 -4.65 1.73
C PHE A 171 -2.23 -4.18 0.94
N ALA A 172 -2.55 -4.79 -0.19
CA ALA A 172 -3.84 -4.57 -0.83
C ALA A 172 -5.05 -5.01 0.02
N GLY A 173 -4.83 -5.85 1.05
CA GLY A 173 -5.83 -6.23 2.05
C GLY A 173 -6.00 -5.21 3.19
N SER A 174 -5.33 -4.06 3.13
CA SER A 174 -5.38 -3.04 4.19
C SER A 174 -6.79 -2.50 4.41
N THR A 175 -7.15 -2.31 5.67
CA THR A 175 -8.34 -1.61 6.13
C THR A 175 -7.92 -0.44 7.02
N ARG A 176 -8.90 0.35 7.49
CA ARG A 176 -8.66 1.40 8.48
C ARG A 176 -7.95 0.92 9.75
N THR A 177 -8.19 -0.33 10.17
CA THR A 177 -7.76 -0.83 11.49
C THR A 177 -6.84 -2.06 11.46
N SER A 178 -6.82 -2.83 10.37
CA SER A 178 -6.03 -4.07 10.22
C SER A 178 -5.71 -4.37 8.75
N ILE A 179 -5.05 -5.49 8.46
CA ILE A 179 -4.90 -6.05 7.10
C ILE A 179 -5.62 -7.40 7.08
N LEU A 180 -6.53 -7.59 6.13
CA LEU A 180 -7.33 -8.80 6.00
C LEU A 180 -6.86 -9.66 4.81
N PRO A 181 -6.81 -10.99 4.95
CA PRO A 181 -6.54 -11.88 3.83
C PRO A 181 -7.65 -11.78 2.77
N ARG A 182 -7.24 -11.80 1.50
CA ARG A 182 -8.13 -11.52 0.37
C ARG A 182 -8.72 -12.80 -0.22
N LYS A 183 -10.06 -12.85 -0.35
CA LYS A 183 -10.76 -13.99 -0.96
C LYS A 183 -10.29 -14.28 -2.39
N SER A 184 -9.99 -13.24 -3.17
CA SER A 184 -9.47 -13.35 -4.54
C SER A 184 -8.16 -14.13 -4.60
N ILE A 185 -7.22 -13.85 -3.68
CA ILE A 185 -5.92 -14.53 -3.57
C ILE A 185 -6.08 -15.99 -3.11
N ILE A 186 -6.76 -16.23 -1.99
CA ILE A 186 -6.93 -17.58 -1.46
C ILE A 186 -7.70 -18.47 -2.44
N GLY A 187 -8.66 -17.90 -3.15
CA GLY A 187 -9.41 -18.64 -4.15
C GLY A 187 -8.61 -19.01 -5.41
N ASN A 188 -7.47 -18.36 -5.71
CA ASN A 188 -6.52 -18.83 -6.75
C ASN A 188 -5.73 -20.05 -6.24
N ILE A 189 -5.35 -20.05 -4.96
CA ILE A 189 -4.65 -21.19 -4.33
C ILE A 189 -5.55 -22.43 -4.25
N ILE A 190 -6.84 -22.23 -3.96
CA ILE A 190 -7.83 -23.33 -3.91
C ILE A 190 -8.08 -23.94 -5.29
N SER A 191 -8.03 -23.15 -6.36
CA SER A 191 -8.19 -23.67 -7.73
C SER A 191 -7.01 -24.51 -8.23
N ALA A 192 -5.86 -24.43 -7.55
CA ALA A 192 -4.70 -25.28 -7.85
C ALA A 192 -4.80 -26.65 -7.16
N GLU A 193 -4.24 -27.67 -7.81
CA GLU A 193 -4.10 -29.01 -7.23
C GLU A 193 -3.29 -28.95 -5.93
N ALA A 194 -3.75 -29.64 -4.88
CA ALA A 194 -3.11 -29.55 -3.56
C ALA A 194 -1.63 -29.97 -3.57
N ALA A 195 -1.27 -30.91 -4.44
CA ALA A 195 0.11 -31.39 -4.61
C ALA A 195 1.02 -30.41 -5.38
N SER A 196 0.46 -29.41 -6.07
CA SER A 196 1.22 -28.40 -6.82
C SER A 196 1.37 -27.07 -6.09
N ARG A 197 0.83 -26.95 -4.87
CA ARG A 197 0.99 -25.74 -4.04
C ARG A 197 2.44 -25.57 -3.64
N TYR A 198 2.93 -24.33 -3.73
CA TYR A 198 4.32 -24.02 -3.46
C TYR A 198 4.61 -24.25 -1.97
N ASP A 199 5.78 -24.83 -1.66
CA ASP A 199 6.29 -24.77 -0.29
C ASP A 199 6.98 -23.42 -0.01
N PHE A 200 7.39 -23.20 1.24
CA PHE A 200 7.97 -21.92 1.65
C PHE A 200 9.22 -21.60 0.82
N LYS A 201 10.12 -22.57 0.66
CA LYS A 201 11.35 -22.39 -0.12
C LYS A 201 11.04 -22.03 -1.57
N GLN A 202 10.17 -22.78 -2.24
CA GLN A 202 9.79 -22.52 -3.63
C GLN A 202 9.21 -21.12 -3.79
N THR A 203 8.39 -20.67 -2.84
CA THR A 203 7.81 -19.32 -2.83
C THR A 203 8.90 -18.24 -2.78
N LEU A 204 9.86 -18.37 -1.86
CA LEU A 204 10.99 -17.45 -1.69
C LEU A 204 12.02 -17.49 -2.84
N GLU A 205 11.89 -18.42 -3.78
CA GLU A 205 12.74 -18.56 -4.98
C GLU A 205 12.04 -18.11 -6.26
N SER A 206 10.83 -17.53 -6.14
CA SER A 206 10.02 -17.09 -7.26
C SER A 206 10.65 -15.97 -8.06
N LYS A 207 10.43 -16.00 -9.37
CA LYS A 207 10.91 -15.03 -10.35
C LYS A 207 9.73 -14.58 -11.22
N TYR A 208 9.89 -13.48 -11.95
CA TYR A 208 8.87 -13.08 -12.92
C TYR A 208 8.63 -14.16 -13.99
N SER A 209 9.67 -14.93 -14.33
CA SER A 209 9.55 -16.08 -15.24
C SER A 209 8.76 -17.27 -14.69
N SER A 210 8.41 -17.28 -13.39
CA SER A 210 7.60 -18.34 -12.76
C SER A 210 6.10 -18.23 -13.11
N GLY A 211 5.68 -17.18 -13.82
CA GLY A 211 4.27 -16.91 -14.13
C GLY A 211 3.55 -16.15 -13.01
N PHE A 212 2.22 -16.09 -13.04
CA PHE A 212 1.45 -15.31 -12.04
C PHE A 212 1.07 -16.10 -10.78
N ASP A 213 1.21 -17.43 -10.79
CA ASP A 213 0.79 -18.25 -9.64
C ASP A 213 1.55 -17.89 -8.36
N PHE A 214 2.84 -17.53 -8.48
CA PHE A 214 3.67 -17.22 -7.32
C PHE A 214 3.17 -16.03 -6.50
N TYR A 215 2.46 -15.07 -7.12
CA TYR A 215 1.91 -13.90 -6.44
C TYR A 215 1.04 -14.30 -5.26
N ASN A 216 0.21 -15.34 -5.47
CA ASN A 216 -0.71 -15.81 -4.44
C ASN A 216 0.04 -16.47 -3.27
N TYR A 217 1.05 -17.30 -3.57
CA TYR A 217 1.85 -17.94 -2.52
C TYR A 217 2.76 -16.94 -1.80
N ALA A 218 3.31 -15.96 -2.53
CA ALA A 218 4.11 -14.88 -1.98
C ALA A 218 3.27 -13.98 -1.05
N CYS A 219 2.01 -13.69 -1.42
CA CYS A 219 1.06 -13.00 -0.55
C CYS A 219 0.85 -13.76 0.77
N VAL A 220 0.63 -15.07 0.72
CA VAL A 220 0.45 -15.89 1.94
C VAL A 220 1.76 -16.01 2.72
N ALA A 221 2.91 -16.01 2.06
CA ALA A 221 4.22 -16.02 2.72
C ALA A 221 4.48 -14.71 3.47
N ILE A 222 4.14 -13.56 2.86
CA ILE A 222 4.23 -12.26 3.55
C ILE A 222 3.21 -12.17 4.69
N ASP A 223 1.98 -12.66 4.49
CA ASP A 223 0.97 -12.79 5.56
C ASP A 223 1.51 -13.61 6.75
N PHE A 224 2.07 -14.78 6.48
CA PHE A 224 2.70 -15.64 7.49
C PHE A 224 3.87 -14.95 8.21
N ILE A 225 4.80 -14.35 7.45
CA ILE A 225 5.98 -13.67 8.00
C ILE A 225 5.54 -12.47 8.86
N LEU A 226 4.60 -11.65 8.42
CA LEU A 226 4.19 -10.46 9.17
C LEU A 226 3.40 -10.78 10.44
N ASN A 227 2.62 -11.88 10.46
CA ASN A 227 1.79 -12.23 11.62
C ASN A 227 2.47 -13.18 12.61
N GLU A 228 3.34 -14.09 12.13
CA GLU A 228 3.94 -15.13 12.99
C GLU A 228 5.45 -14.97 13.18
N HIS A 229 6.15 -14.28 12.26
CA HIS A 229 7.62 -14.17 12.23
C HIS A 229 8.09 -12.76 11.85
N PHE A 230 7.56 -11.73 12.52
CA PHE A 230 7.81 -10.34 12.14
C PHE A 230 9.30 -9.96 12.16
N ASP A 231 10.12 -10.68 12.92
CA ASP A 231 11.58 -10.57 12.90
C ASP A 231 12.18 -10.87 11.51
N ILE A 232 11.60 -11.81 10.75
CA ILE A 232 12.03 -12.11 9.38
C ILE A 232 11.79 -10.90 8.49
N TYR A 233 10.58 -10.32 8.52
CA TYR A 233 10.28 -9.12 7.73
C TYR A 233 11.19 -7.95 8.11
N TYR A 234 11.34 -7.71 9.42
CA TYR A 234 12.20 -6.66 9.93
C TYR A 234 13.65 -6.82 9.43
N ASN A 235 14.24 -8.01 9.57
CA ASN A 235 15.61 -8.26 9.13
C ASN A 235 15.77 -8.11 7.60
N LEU A 236 14.83 -8.65 6.80
CA LEU A 236 14.85 -8.48 5.35
C LEU A 236 14.79 -7.00 4.96
N SER A 237 13.90 -6.23 5.59
CA SER A 237 13.78 -4.78 5.33
C SER A 237 15.08 -4.03 5.62
N GLN A 238 15.84 -4.43 6.64
CA GLN A 238 17.14 -3.82 6.94
C GLN A 238 18.17 -4.14 5.86
N TYR A 239 18.22 -5.38 5.34
CA TYR A 239 19.14 -5.70 4.25
C TYR A 239 18.78 -4.96 2.96
N ILE A 240 17.50 -4.90 2.62
CA ILE A 240 16.99 -4.22 1.43
C ILE A 240 17.31 -2.74 1.49
N LYS A 241 16.94 -2.07 2.59
CA LYS A 241 17.14 -0.63 2.77
C LYS A 241 18.62 -0.21 2.71
N ASN A 242 19.52 -1.09 3.15
CA ASN A 242 20.97 -0.83 3.12
C ASN A 242 21.65 -1.34 1.84
N ASN A 243 20.88 -1.84 0.85
CA ASN A 243 21.40 -2.50 -0.35
C ASN A 243 22.46 -3.58 -0.02
N HIS A 244 22.27 -4.28 1.11
CA HIS A 244 23.22 -5.24 1.66
C HIS A 244 22.96 -6.64 1.12
N VAL A 245 23.40 -6.88 -0.12
CA VAL A 245 23.11 -8.09 -0.89
C VAL A 245 23.67 -9.36 -0.24
N GLU A 246 24.91 -9.34 0.26
CA GLU A 246 25.52 -10.51 0.90
C GLU A 246 24.74 -10.94 2.16
N GLY A 247 24.35 -9.97 3.00
CA GLY A 247 23.51 -10.23 4.17
C GLY A 247 22.12 -10.73 3.81
N TYR A 248 21.49 -10.16 2.78
CA TYR A 248 20.22 -10.63 2.26
C TYR A 248 20.31 -12.09 1.81
N ASP A 249 21.28 -12.42 0.94
CA ASP A 249 21.45 -13.77 0.39
C ASP A 249 21.73 -14.79 1.49
N ALA A 250 22.61 -14.46 2.45
CA ALA A 250 22.91 -15.33 3.59
C ALA A 250 21.67 -15.57 4.48
N TYR A 251 20.86 -14.54 4.70
CA TYR A 251 19.63 -14.64 5.50
C TYR A 251 18.54 -15.44 4.77
N MET A 252 18.38 -15.22 3.47
CA MET A 252 17.48 -16.00 2.62
C MET A 252 17.85 -17.48 2.63
N GLU A 253 19.13 -17.82 2.53
CA GLU A 253 19.60 -19.21 2.61
C GLU A 253 19.29 -19.87 3.96
N LYS A 254 19.34 -19.10 5.06
CA LYS A 254 18.95 -19.58 6.39
C LYS A 254 17.46 -19.91 6.43
N ILE A 255 16.58 -18.95 6.09
CA ILE A 255 15.12 -19.13 6.23
C ILE A 255 14.54 -20.15 5.24
N LYS A 256 15.10 -20.24 4.02
CA LYS A 256 14.69 -21.22 3.00
C LYS A 256 14.95 -22.68 3.43
N LYS A 257 15.95 -22.90 4.27
CA LYS A 257 16.40 -24.23 4.72
C LYS A 257 15.85 -24.62 6.09
N ASP A 258 15.08 -23.75 6.74
CA ASP A 258 14.51 -24.04 8.05
C ASP A 258 13.31 -25.00 7.91
N PRO A 259 13.40 -26.23 8.46
CA PRO A 259 12.30 -27.20 8.37
C PRO A 259 11.07 -26.77 9.18
N ASN A 260 11.23 -25.98 10.24
CA ASN A 260 10.10 -25.51 11.05
C ASN A 260 9.29 -24.48 10.27
N LEU A 261 9.95 -23.48 9.66
CA LEU A 261 9.28 -22.48 8.82
C LEU A 261 8.54 -23.13 7.65
N LYS A 262 9.09 -24.19 7.08
CA LYS A 262 8.41 -24.96 6.03
C LYS A 262 7.10 -25.56 6.51
N ASP A 263 7.10 -26.24 7.66
CA ASP A 263 5.91 -26.91 8.19
C ASP A 263 4.88 -25.91 8.72
N GLU A 264 5.33 -24.84 9.37
CA GLU A 264 4.48 -23.74 9.86
C GLU A 264 3.82 -22.99 8.71
N PHE A 265 4.56 -22.62 7.66
CA PHE A 265 3.99 -21.96 6.48
C PHE A 265 2.90 -22.82 5.82
N LYS A 266 3.14 -24.13 5.71
CA LYS A 266 2.13 -25.06 5.19
C LYS A 266 0.87 -25.05 6.05
N ALA A 267 1.01 -25.17 7.37
CA ALA A 267 -0.13 -25.14 8.29
C ALA A 267 -0.88 -23.79 8.22
N TYR A 268 -0.15 -22.68 8.11
CA TYR A 268 -0.71 -21.34 7.96
C TYR A 268 -1.51 -21.18 6.66
N MET A 269 -0.97 -21.67 5.55
CA MET A 269 -1.68 -21.69 4.26
C MET A 269 -2.96 -22.53 4.35
N ASP A 270 -2.90 -23.71 4.95
CA ASP A 270 -4.07 -24.57 5.17
C ASP A 270 -5.12 -23.86 6.05
N GLN A 271 -4.72 -23.11 7.07
CA GLN A 271 -5.62 -22.29 7.88
C GLN A 271 -6.33 -21.22 7.03
N ARG A 272 -5.60 -20.49 6.18
CA ARG A 272 -6.19 -19.47 5.30
C ARG A 272 -7.17 -20.07 4.29
N ILE A 273 -6.83 -21.23 3.75
CA ILE A 273 -7.73 -22.00 2.86
C ILE A 273 -9.01 -22.40 3.60
N ASN A 274 -8.91 -22.91 4.83
CA ASN A 274 -10.07 -23.28 5.64
C ASN A 274 -10.96 -22.09 6.00
N GLN A 275 -10.43 -20.87 5.99
CA GLN A 275 -11.16 -19.63 6.24
C GLN A 275 -11.85 -19.06 4.99
N TYR A 276 -11.61 -19.62 3.80
CA TYR A 276 -12.00 -19.04 2.49
C TYR A 276 -13.44 -18.53 2.41
N GLU A 277 -14.42 -19.29 2.92
CA GLU A 277 -15.83 -18.89 2.82
C GLU A 277 -16.13 -17.63 3.64
N SER A 278 -15.39 -17.39 4.72
CA SER A 278 -15.51 -16.19 5.56
C SER A 278 -14.76 -14.97 5.03
N LEU A 279 -13.88 -15.17 4.05
CA LEU A 279 -13.07 -14.07 3.49
C LEU A 279 -13.90 -13.19 2.55
N SER A 280 -13.44 -11.95 2.39
CA SER A 280 -13.92 -11.01 1.38
C SER A 280 -12.72 -10.33 0.68
N ALA A 281 -12.99 -9.46 -0.29
CA ALA A 281 -12.01 -8.49 -0.77
C ALA A 281 -12.25 -7.18 -0.02
N PRO A 282 -11.30 -6.67 0.79
CA PRO A 282 -11.47 -5.41 1.49
C PRO A 282 -11.69 -4.25 0.51
N SER A 283 -12.66 -3.40 0.83
CA SER A 283 -12.94 -2.15 0.12
C SER A 283 -13.24 -1.04 1.12
N VAL A 284 -13.00 0.21 0.75
CA VAL A 284 -13.35 1.36 1.59
C VAL A 284 -14.85 1.42 1.90
N SER A 285 -15.18 1.81 3.14
CA SER A 285 -16.56 2.00 3.60
C SER A 285 -17.28 3.12 2.84
N ASP A 286 -18.62 3.07 2.80
CA ASP A 286 -19.46 4.18 2.33
C ASP A 286 -19.36 5.40 3.24
N ASP A 287 -18.87 5.25 4.47
CA ASP A 287 -18.65 6.35 5.41
C ASP A 287 -17.75 7.45 4.83
N TYR A 288 -16.78 7.11 3.97
CA TYR A 288 -15.88 8.07 3.33
C TYR A 288 -16.56 8.98 2.29
N LEU A 289 -17.76 8.61 1.84
CA LEU A 289 -18.56 9.36 0.86
C LEU A 289 -19.75 10.07 1.50
N ALA A 290 -19.96 9.86 2.80
CA ALA A 290 -21.05 10.47 3.52
C ALA A 290 -20.85 11.99 3.65
N SER A 291 -21.95 12.72 3.73
CA SER A 291 -21.90 14.13 4.13
C SER A 291 -21.75 14.20 5.65
N HIS A 292 -20.59 14.65 6.12
CA HIS A 292 -20.32 14.81 7.54
C HIS A 292 -20.73 16.22 8.00
N PRO A 293 -21.33 16.36 9.20
CA PRO A 293 -21.60 17.68 9.76
C PRO A 293 -20.32 18.49 9.93
N GLU A 294 -20.42 19.81 9.79
CA GLU A 294 -19.35 20.75 10.14
C GLU A 294 -18.84 20.50 11.57
N LYS A 295 -17.52 20.47 11.72
CA LYS A 295 -16.85 20.39 13.02
C LYS A 295 -15.58 21.23 12.98
N LYS A 296 -15.37 22.02 14.03
CA LYS A 296 -14.19 22.90 14.09
C LYS A 296 -12.91 22.08 14.16
N GLU A 297 -11.91 22.51 13.41
CA GLU A 297 -10.56 21.94 13.41
C GLU A 297 -10.00 21.79 14.84
N SER A 298 -10.17 22.82 15.69
CA SER A 298 -9.72 22.78 17.09
C SER A 298 -10.41 21.69 17.91
N GLU A 299 -11.68 21.38 17.64
CA GLU A 299 -12.38 20.30 18.35
C GLU A 299 -11.90 18.92 17.89
N ILE A 300 -11.63 18.76 16.59
CA ILE A 300 -11.05 17.51 16.05
C ILE A 300 -9.67 17.27 16.66
N LEU A 301 -8.85 18.32 16.73
CA LEU A 301 -7.54 18.29 17.39
C LEU A 301 -7.67 17.87 18.85
N ASP A 302 -8.49 18.57 19.64
CA ASP A 302 -8.64 18.31 21.07
C ASP A 302 -9.16 16.90 21.36
N GLU A 303 -10.12 16.41 20.58
CA GLU A 303 -10.70 15.07 20.74
C GLU A 303 -9.69 13.96 20.38
N ILE A 304 -8.96 14.09 19.27
CA ILE A 304 -7.93 13.11 18.89
C ILE A 304 -6.78 13.12 19.91
N VAL A 305 -6.30 14.29 20.33
CA VAL A 305 -5.27 14.41 21.38
C VAL A 305 -5.76 13.79 22.69
N GLY A 306 -7.02 14.01 23.05
CA GLY A 306 -7.64 13.48 24.27
C GLY A 306 -7.68 11.95 24.31
N VAL A 307 -7.95 11.27 23.18
CA VAL A 307 -7.99 9.80 23.14
C VAL A 307 -6.61 9.16 22.92
N SER A 308 -5.71 9.84 22.22
CA SER A 308 -4.39 9.30 21.82
C SER A 308 -3.27 9.62 22.79
N ASN A 309 -3.43 10.66 23.62
CA ASN A 309 -2.41 11.18 24.54
C ASN A 309 -1.09 11.62 23.87
N ILE A 310 -1.12 11.93 22.57
CA ILE A 310 0.05 12.48 21.87
C ILE A 310 0.47 13.83 22.47
N LYS A 311 1.77 14.10 22.42
CA LYS A 311 2.41 15.35 22.86
C LYS A 311 2.86 16.17 21.67
N ASP A 312 2.91 17.48 21.88
CA ASP A 312 3.33 18.48 20.89
C ASP A 312 2.61 18.31 19.53
N PRO A 313 1.26 18.29 19.52
CA PRO A 313 0.51 18.02 18.31
C PRO A 313 0.67 19.14 17.28
N VAL A 314 0.90 18.75 16.03
CA VAL A 314 0.95 19.63 14.86
C VAL A 314 -0.08 19.13 13.85
N MET A 315 -1.04 19.98 13.50
CA MET A 315 -2.04 19.69 12.46
C MET A 315 -1.71 20.46 11.19
N GLU A 316 -1.67 19.75 10.07
CA GLU A 316 -1.57 20.31 8.72
C GLU A 316 -2.87 20.04 7.97
N THR A 317 -3.37 21.01 7.22
CA THR A 317 -4.56 20.88 6.39
C THR A 317 -4.18 20.86 4.92
N ARG A 318 -4.80 19.98 4.14
CA ARG A 318 -4.58 19.89 2.69
C ARG A 318 -5.88 20.05 1.92
N LYS A 319 -5.80 20.68 0.75
CA LYS A 319 -6.93 20.81 -0.16
C LYS A 319 -6.93 19.69 -1.18
N SER A 320 -8.12 19.14 -1.42
CA SER A 320 -8.36 18.21 -2.52
C SER A 320 -9.59 18.65 -3.32
N GLU A 321 -9.77 18.04 -4.49
CA GLU A 321 -10.84 18.36 -5.44
C GLU A 321 -12.24 18.40 -4.80
N PHE A 322 -12.52 17.42 -3.91
CA PHE A 322 -13.86 17.19 -3.38
C PHE A 322 -14.03 17.56 -1.90
N PHE A 323 -12.93 17.61 -1.15
CA PHE A 323 -12.92 17.80 0.30
C PHE A 323 -11.54 18.27 0.76
N ASN A 324 -11.46 18.80 1.98
CA ASN A 324 -10.18 19.02 2.65
C ASN A 324 -9.86 17.83 3.55
N THR A 325 -8.59 17.68 3.89
CA THR A 325 -8.14 16.70 4.88
C THR A 325 -7.23 17.34 5.91
N PHE A 326 -7.15 16.72 7.08
CA PHE A 326 -6.13 17.05 8.08
C PHE A 326 -5.12 15.91 8.18
N THR A 327 -3.90 16.26 8.55
CA THR A 327 -2.87 15.33 9.03
C THR A 327 -2.37 15.84 10.37
N LEU A 328 -2.63 15.09 11.43
CA LEU A 328 -2.24 15.42 12.79
C LEU A 328 -1.09 14.52 13.22
N ARG A 329 0.06 15.11 13.55
CA ARG A 329 1.24 14.41 14.07
C ARG A 329 1.52 14.81 15.52
N GLY A 330 1.93 13.86 16.35
CA GLY A 330 2.47 14.14 17.68
C GLY A 330 3.31 13.00 18.23
N SER A 331 4.05 13.25 19.31
CA SER A 331 4.89 12.25 19.96
C SER A 331 4.07 11.43 20.96
N TYR A 332 4.11 10.11 20.86
CA TYR A 332 3.52 9.19 21.83
C TYR A 332 4.62 8.56 22.69
N VAL A 333 4.43 8.57 24.01
CA VAL A 333 5.30 7.88 24.97
C VAL A 333 4.48 6.76 25.62
N GLY A 334 4.88 5.53 25.36
CA GLY A 334 4.25 4.33 25.89
C GLY A 334 4.88 3.84 27.19
N GLY A 335 4.67 2.57 27.50
CA GLY A 335 5.33 1.90 28.62
C GLY A 335 6.79 1.52 28.33
N ILE A 336 7.39 0.77 29.25
CA ILE A 336 8.75 0.23 29.11
C ILE A 336 8.88 -0.58 27.82
N SER A 337 9.87 -0.23 26.99
CA SER A 337 10.18 -0.90 25.74
C SER A 337 10.55 -2.38 25.99
N GLN A 338 10.03 -3.24 25.12
CA GLN A 338 10.36 -4.67 25.07
C GLN A 338 11.16 -5.04 23.81
N GLY A 339 11.71 -4.03 23.13
CA GLY A 339 12.37 -4.15 21.84
C GLY A 339 11.43 -3.86 20.67
N ILE A 340 12.00 -3.36 19.57
CA ILE A 340 11.26 -2.78 18.44
C ILE A 340 10.12 -3.66 17.90
N ILE A 341 10.33 -4.97 17.79
CA ILE A 341 9.32 -5.92 17.29
C ILE A 341 8.07 -5.91 18.19
N LYS A 342 8.26 -6.14 19.49
CA LYS A 342 7.15 -6.18 20.46
C LYS A 342 6.51 -4.81 20.65
N ASP A 343 7.30 -3.75 20.56
CA ASP A 343 6.78 -2.39 20.67
C ASP A 343 5.89 -2.03 19.47
N ILE A 344 6.25 -2.45 18.24
CA ILE A 344 5.41 -2.29 17.04
C ILE A 344 4.11 -3.10 17.16
N GLU A 345 4.17 -4.34 17.64
CA GLU A 345 2.99 -5.17 17.91
C GLU A 345 2.05 -4.49 18.93
N ALA A 346 2.60 -3.97 20.04
CA ALA A 346 1.84 -3.25 21.04
C ALA A 346 1.20 -1.97 20.47
N MET A 347 1.94 -1.22 19.65
CA MET A 347 1.42 0.00 19.02
C MET A 347 0.30 -0.27 18.03
N ASN A 348 0.29 -1.40 17.32
CA ASN A 348 -0.83 -1.77 16.47
C ASN A 348 -2.15 -1.86 17.26
N ASN A 349 -2.12 -2.48 18.44
CA ASN A 349 -3.29 -2.56 19.32
C ASN A 349 -3.69 -1.18 19.87
N ILE A 350 -2.72 -0.36 20.28
CA ILE A 350 -2.99 0.99 20.79
C ILE A 350 -3.68 1.85 19.73
N VAL A 351 -3.19 1.83 18.48
CA VAL A 351 -3.79 2.61 17.39
C VAL A 351 -5.18 2.08 17.03
N HIS A 352 -5.36 0.76 17.02
CA HIS A 352 -6.67 0.14 16.83
C HIS A 352 -7.68 0.65 17.87
N ASP A 353 -7.36 0.55 19.16
CA ASP A 353 -8.22 0.99 20.26
C ASP A 353 -8.57 2.49 20.17
N ILE A 354 -7.63 3.33 19.71
CA ILE A 354 -7.87 4.76 19.52
C ILE A 354 -8.87 5.00 18.38
N LEU A 355 -8.68 4.31 17.24
CA LEU A 355 -9.60 4.43 16.10
C LEU A 355 -11.00 3.91 16.44
N GLU A 356 -11.13 2.87 17.27
CA GLU A 356 -12.43 2.40 17.78
C GLU A 356 -13.07 3.40 18.75
N LYS A 357 -12.29 4.05 19.62
CA LYS A 357 -12.82 5.10 20.51
C LYS A 357 -13.35 6.28 19.71
N LEU A 358 -12.63 6.74 18.69
CA LEU A 358 -13.08 7.82 17.81
C LEU A 358 -14.37 7.46 17.07
N ASP A 359 -14.52 6.20 16.63
CA ASP A 359 -15.76 5.75 15.97
C ASP A 359 -17.01 5.80 16.85
N ASN A 360 -16.83 5.82 18.18
CA ASN A 360 -17.91 5.93 19.15
C ASN A 360 -18.30 7.38 19.47
N TYR A 361 -17.56 8.37 18.96
CA TYR A 361 -17.92 9.78 19.10
C TYR A 361 -19.06 10.12 18.15
N SER A 362 -19.85 11.15 18.49
CA SER A 362 -21.06 11.50 17.73
C SER A 362 -20.79 12.04 16.32
N TRP A 363 -19.58 12.52 16.05
CA TRP A 363 -19.22 13.09 14.76
C TRP A 363 -18.81 12.00 13.77
N THR A 364 -19.59 11.83 12.71
CA THR A 364 -19.41 10.73 11.73
C THR A 364 -18.12 10.83 10.92
N GLY A 365 -17.48 12.01 10.86
CA GLY A 365 -16.21 12.19 10.14
C GLY A 365 -15.06 11.38 10.73
N TYR A 366 -15.15 10.92 11.98
CA TYR A 366 -14.14 10.05 12.58
C TYR A 366 -14.01 8.68 11.91
N LYS A 367 -15.06 8.23 11.21
CA LYS A 367 -15.02 6.99 10.42
C LYS A 367 -14.08 7.08 9.22
N THR A 368 -13.67 8.30 8.84
CA THR A 368 -12.67 8.53 7.78
C THR A 368 -11.23 8.50 8.30
N VAL A 369 -11.03 8.46 9.62
CA VAL A 369 -9.69 8.60 10.20
C VAL A 369 -8.92 7.30 10.05
N THR A 370 -7.80 7.39 9.34
CA THR A 370 -6.72 6.40 9.35
C THR A 370 -5.61 6.87 10.28
N ALA A 371 -4.84 5.95 10.83
CA ALA A 371 -3.74 6.30 11.73
C ALA A 371 -2.58 5.31 11.61
N TYR A 372 -1.37 5.79 11.88
CA TYR A 372 -0.16 5.00 11.91
C TYR A 372 0.86 5.55 12.91
N PHE A 373 1.95 4.82 13.10
CA PHE A 373 3.04 5.19 13.98
C PHE A 373 4.38 4.86 13.34
N VAL A 374 5.37 5.72 13.53
CA VAL A 374 6.70 5.62 12.90
C VAL A 374 7.80 6.05 13.87
N ASN A 375 9.06 5.90 13.45
CA ASN A 375 10.23 6.43 14.16
C ASN A 375 10.33 5.91 15.60
N HIS A 376 10.26 4.59 15.77
CA HIS A 376 10.51 3.92 17.05
C HIS A 376 11.83 4.40 17.64
N ARG A 377 11.78 4.75 18.93
CA ARG A 377 12.94 5.09 19.75
C ARG A 377 12.64 4.76 21.21
N VAL A 378 13.68 4.73 22.03
CA VAL A 378 13.57 4.47 23.47
C VAL A 378 14.10 5.69 24.21
N ASP A 379 13.35 6.20 25.19
CA ASP A 379 13.75 7.36 25.99
C ASP A 379 14.75 6.99 27.12
N GLU A 380 15.20 7.99 27.87
CA GLU A 380 16.13 7.82 29.00
C GLU A 380 15.57 6.97 30.16
N ASN A 381 14.26 6.80 30.24
CA ASN A 381 13.55 5.99 31.23
C ASN A 381 13.21 4.60 30.69
N ASN A 382 13.73 4.24 29.51
CA ASN A 382 13.50 2.99 28.82
C ASN A 382 12.05 2.81 28.31
N ASN A 383 11.28 3.89 28.13
CA ASN A 383 9.94 3.84 27.54
C ASN A 383 10.02 3.83 26.00
N MET A 384 9.09 3.12 25.36
CA MET A 384 8.91 3.20 23.91
C MET A 384 8.35 4.56 23.52
N VAL A 385 8.88 5.15 22.45
CA VAL A 385 8.43 6.42 21.90
C VAL A 385 8.25 6.29 20.40
N PHE A 386 7.15 6.84 19.89
CA PHE A 386 6.81 6.85 18.47
C PHE A 386 6.29 8.23 18.07
N ASP A 387 6.38 8.54 16.78
CA ASP A 387 5.57 9.61 16.21
C ASP A 387 4.26 8.98 15.71
N MET A 388 3.14 9.43 16.25
CA MET A 388 1.81 9.00 15.81
C MET A 388 1.25 10.01 14.82
N VAL A 389 0.58 9.49 13.79
CA VAL A 389 -0.04 10.30 12.73
C VAL A 389 -1.47 9.86 12.51
N PHE A 390 -2.37 10.83 12.42
CA PHE A 390 -3.78 10.66 12.09
C PHE A 390 -4.09 11.43 10.82
N HIS A 391 -4.88 10.83 9.93
CA HIS A 391 -5.32 11.48 8.69
C HIS A 391 -6.82 11.24 8.51
N GLY A 392 -7.57 12.29 8.21
CA GLY A 392 -9.02 12.19 8.01
C GLY A 392 -9.61 13.41 7.32
N ILE A 393 -10.92 13.34 7.07
CA ILE A 393 -11.65 14.43 6.42
C ILE A 393 -11.69 15.68 7.31
N LEU A 394 -11.59 16.84 6.68
CA LEU A 394 -11.81 18.14 7.32
C LEU A 394 -12.96 18.83 6.57
N PRO A 395 -14.14 19.01 7.21
CA PRO A 395 -15.29 19.69 6.62
C PRO A 395 -14.97 21.11 6.16
#